data_AF-A0A9D2JI60-F1
#
_entry.id   AF-A0A9D2JI60-F1
#
_cell.length_a   1.000
_cell.length_b   1.000
_cell.length_c   1.000
_cell.angle_alpha   90.00
_cell.angle_beta   90.00
_cell.angle_gamma   90.00
#
_symmetry.space_group_name_H-M   'P 1'
#
loop_
_entity.id
_entity.type
_entity.pdbx_description
1 polymer ?
#
loop_
_entity_poly.entity_id
_entity_poly.type
_entity_poly.pdbx_seq_one_letter_code
_entity_poly.pdbx_strand_id
1 'polypeptide(L)'
;MKAVFHIDDVNRWPRVKGNVQNLLKETQEIAVIILANSDAVQGYLSEENQAFIQTTPIVFHACRNALRGQKISEDKLPDTVKVVPAGVLDLIELQTQGYSYIKV
;
A
#
# COMPACT_ATOMS: atom_id res chain seq x y z
N MET A 1 -11.86 -13.04 2.48
CA MET A 1 -11.34 -12.23 3.61
C MET A 1 -10.87 -10.86 3.11
N LYS A 2 -10.58 -9.90 3.99
CA LYS A 2 -10.08 -8.57 3.63
C LYS A 2 -8.98 -8.11 4.58
N ALA A 3 -7.87 -7.59 4.06
CA ALA A 3 -6.78 -7.07 4.87
C ALA A 3 -6.19 -5.81 4.27
N VAL A 4 -5.89 -4.83 5.13
CA VAL A 4 -5.14 -3.62 4.78
C VAL A 4 -3.82 -3.63 5.54
N PHE A 5 -2.72 -3.62 4.78
CA PHE A 5 -1.37 -3.49 5.30
C PHE A 5 -0.99 -2.01 5.28
N HIS A 6 -0.49 -1.52 6.41
CA HIS A 6 -0.06 -0.13 6.56
C HIS A 6 1.45 -0.05 6.73
N ILE A 7 2.10 0.69 5.84
CA ILE A 7 3.52 1.08 5.94
C ILE A 7 3.62 2.61 6.00
N ASP A 8 4.52 3.10 6.85
CA ASP A 8 4.79 4.53 7.07
C ASP A 8 6.29 4.85 7.12
N ASP A 9 7.13 3.87 6.75
CA ASP A 9 8.57 3.98 6.62
C ASP A 9 9.00 3.32 5.29
N VAL A 10 9.80 4.01 4.49
CA VAL A 10 10.29 3.50 3.19
C VAL A 10 11.07 2.18 3.32
N ASN A 11 11.67 1.91 4.46
CA ASN A 11 12.41 0.67 4.70
C ASN A 11 11.50 -0.53 4.97
N ARG A 12 10.17 -0.35 5.02
CA ARG A 12 9.19 -1.44 5.23
C ARG A 12 8.80 -2.18 3.97
N TRP A 13 9.14 -1.66 2.79
CA TRP A 13 8.82 -2.29 1.50
C TRP A 13 9.26 -3.76 1.38
N PRO A 14 10.50 -4.15 1.76
CA PRO A 14 10.90 -5.56 1.75
C PRO A 14 10.05 -6.44 2.67
N ARG A 15 9.68 -5.91 3.85
CA ARG A 15 8.89 -6.65 4.84
C ARG A 15 7.44 -6.83 4.40
N VAL A 16 6.77 -5.77 3.92
CA VAL A 16 5.38 -5.89 3.45
C VAL A 16 5.28 -6.81 2.25
N LYS A 17 6.27 -6.77 1.34
CA LYS A 17 6.37 -7.69 0.20
C LYS A 17 6.44 -9.14 0.67
N GLY A 18 7.36 -9.46 1.59
CA GLY A 18 7.48 -10.81 2.15
C GLY A 18 6.20 -11.27 2.86
N ASN A 19 5.60 -10.41 3.68
CA ASN A 19 4.38 -10.73 4.42
C ASN A 19 3.21 -11.03 3.48
N VAL A 20 2.98 -10.18 2.48
CA VAL A 20 1.87 -10.35 1.52
C VAL A 20 2.12 -11.56 0.61
N GLN A 21 3.36 -11.79 0.16
CA GLN A 21 3.68 -12.99 -0.61
C GLN A 21 3.44 -14.28 0.18
N ASN A 22 3.77 -14.29 1.48
CA ASN A 22 3.49 -15.45 2.33
C ASN A 22 1.99 -15.62 2.56
N LEU A 23 1.24 -14.54 2.82
CA LEU A 23 -0.22 -14.59 2.93
C LEU A 23 -0.88 -15.18 1.68
N LEU A 24 -0.46 -14.73 0.49
CA LEU A 24 -1.01 -15.20 -0.78
C LEU A 24 -0.65 -16.65 -1.11
N LYS A 25 0.40 -17.23 -0.50
CA LYS A 25 0.66 -18.68 -0.60
C LYS A 25 -0.34 -19.52 0.18
N GLU A 26 -0.82 -19.00 1.31
CA GLU A 26 -1.79 -19.70 2.17
C GLU A 26 -3.22 -19.58 1.63
N THR A 27 -3.57 -18.45 1.02
CA THR A 27 -4.92 -18.24 0.47
C THR A 27 -4.94 -17.15 -0.60
N GLN A 28 -5.73 -17.40 -1.66
CA GLN A 28 -6.04 -16.41 -2.70
C GLN A 28 -7.44 -15.81 -2.51
N GLU A 29 -8.23 -16.30 -1.55
CA GLU A 29 -9.59 -15.83 -1.25
C GLU A 29 -9.58 -14.62 -0.30
N ILE A 30 -8.68 -13.66 -0.58
CA ILE A 30 -8.47 -12.46 0.23
C ILE A 30 -8.27 -11.22 -0.64
N ALA A 31 -9.00 -10.16 -0.33
CA ALA A 31 -8.73 -8.84 -0.86
C ALA A 31 -7.61 -8.19 -0.05
N VAL A 32 -6.54 -7.76 -0.72
CA VAL A 32 -5.36 -7.16 -0.09
C VAL A 32 -5.20 -5.72 -0.57
N ILE A 33 -5.14 -4.80 0.38
CA ILE A 33 -4.76 -3.41 0.14
C ILE A 33 -3.45 -3.14 0.87
N ILE A 34 -2.51 -2.44 0.23
CA ILE A 34 -1.32 -1.89 0.88
C ILE A 34 -1.43 -0.37 0.82
N LEU A 35 -1.56 0.27 1.97
CA LEU A 35 -1.54 1.72 2.11
C LEU A 35 -0.14 2.19 2.54
N ALA A 36 0.47 3.03 1.71
CA ALA A 36 1.69 3.75 2.04
C ALA A 36 1.39 5.18 2.52
N ASN A 37 1.94 5.51 3.68
CA ASN A 37 1.90 6.82 4.33
C ASN A 37 3.32 7.40 4.52
N SER A 38 3.39 8.64 5.00
CA SER A 38 4.66 9.30 5.38
C SER A 38 5.72 9.24 4.26
N ASP A 39 6.94 8.80 4.53
CA ASP A 39 8.00 8.65 3.53
C ASP A 39 7.89 7.34 2.72
N ALA A 40 7.06 6.37 3.15
CA ALA A 40 6.88 5.10 2.44
C ALA A 40 6.32 5.27 1.02
N VAL A 41 5.62 6.37 0.73
CA VAL A 41 5.14 6.70 -0.63
C VAL A 41 6.29 6.85 -1.64
N GLN A 42 7.52 7.14 -1.19
CA GLN A 42 8.69 7.17 -2.07
C GLN A 42 8.97 5.81 -2.72
N GLY A 43 8.62 4.71 -2.05
CA GLY A 43 8.88 3.38 -2.58
C GLY A 43 8.07 3.03 -3.83
N TYR A 44 7.01 3.78 -4.15
CA TYR A 44 6.31 3.66 -5.46
C TYR A 44 7.17 4.06 -6.65
N LEU A 45 8.20 4.89 -6.43
CA LEU A 45 9.11 5.34 -7.48
C LEU A 45 10.36 4.45 -7.60
N SER A 46 10.53 3.49 -6.68
CA SER A 46 11.70 2.61 -6.65
C SER A 46 11.58 1.51 -7.70
N GLU A 47 12.63 1.28 -8.49
CA GLU A 47 12.66 0.24 -9.53
C GLU A 47 12.47 -1.17 -8.96
N GLU A 48 13.07 -1.46 -7.80
CA GLU A 48 12.96 -2.76 -7.10
C GLU A 48 11.52 -3.13 -6.68
N ASN A 49 10.65 -2.13 -6.53
CA ASN A 49 9.26 -2.34 -6.11
C ASN A 49 8.30 -2.48 -7.30
N GLN A 50 8.70 -2.11 -8.53
CA GLN A 50 7.78 -2.03 -9.68
C GLN A 50 7.08 -3.36 -9.98
N ALA A 51 7.85 -4.46 -10.00
CA ALA A 51 7.28 -5.79 -10.22
C ALA A 51 6.27 -6.18 -9.14
N PHE A 52 6.50 -5.78 -7.89
CA PHE A 52 5.58 -6.06 -6.79
C PHE A 52 4.31 -5.21 -6.87
N ILE A 53 4.42 -3.94 -7.25
CA ILE A 53 3.29 -2.99 -7.38
C ILE A 53 2.32 -3.41 -8.51
N GLN A 54 2.78 -4.22 -9.46
CA GLN A 54 1.96 -4.77 -10.53
C GLN A 54 1.33 -6.15 -10.19
N THR A 55 1.61 -6.70 -9.00
CA THR A 55 1.15 -8.04 -8.63
C THR A 55 -0.35 -8.05 -8.30
N THR A 56 -1.11 -8.88 -9.00
CA THR A 56 -2.52 -9.15 -8.69
C THR A 56 -2.65 -10.26 -7.63
N PRO A 57 -3.68 -10.24 -6.76
CA PRO A 57 -4.81 -9.30 -6.68
C PRO A 57 -4.57 -8.09 -5.74
N ILE A 58 -3.33 -7.63 -5.56
CA ILE A 58 -3.00 -6.57 -4.59
C ILE A 58 -3.40 -5.19 -5.16
N VAL A 59 -4.04 -4.37 -4.33
CA VAL A 59 -4.32 -2.96 -4.63
C VAL A 59 -3.42 -2.08 -3.77
N PHE A 60 -2.82 -1.06 -4.37
CA PHE A 60 -1.90 -0.15 -3.69
C PHE A 60 -2.53 1.23 -3.53
N HIS A 61 -2.53 1.75 -2.30
CA HIS A 61 -3.02 3.08 -1.97
C HIS A 61 -1.87 4.02 -1.58
N ALA A 62 -1.80 5.19 -2.22
CA ALA A 62 -0.87 6.26 -1.85
C ALA A 62 -1.61 7.41 -1.14
N CYS A 63 -1.12 7.83 0.03
CA CYS A 63 -1.68 8.98 0.72
C CYS A 63 -1.29 10.30 0.05
N ARG A 64 -2.27 11.08 -0.43
CA ARG A 64 -2.03 12.39 -1.07
C ARG A 64 -1.27 13.38 -0.19
N ASN A 65 -1.59 13.44 1.11
CA ASN A 65 -0.87 14.31 2.04
C ASN A 65 0.60 13.90 2.19
N ALA A 66 0.88 12.60 2.18
CA ALA A 66 2.24 12.08 2.20
C ALA A 66 2.99 12.40 0.91
N LEU A 67 2.37 12.20 -0.25
CA LEU A 67 2.94 12.59 -1.56
C LEU A 67 3.32 14.06 -1.58
N ARG A 68 2.43 14.95 -1.13
CA ARG A 68 2.70 16.39 -1.00
C ARG A 68 3.87 16.67 -0.06
N GLY A 69 3.91 16.02 1.10
CA GLY A 69 5.00 16.15 2.08
C GLY A 69 6.36 15.71 1.52
N GLN A 70 6.37 14.67 0.68
CA GLN A 70 7.56 14.16 0.00
C GLN A 70 7.83 14.84 -1.36
N LYS A 71 7.03 15.85 -1.74
CA LYS A 71 7.13 16.58 -3.01
C LYS A 71 7.06 15.65 -4.25
N ILE A 72 6.24 14.61 -4.16
CA ILE A 72 5.97 13.68 -5.26
C ILE A 72 4.67 14.10 -5.95
N SER A 73 4.73 14.20 -7.27
CA SER A 73 3.56 14.49 -8.10
C SER A 73 2.81 13.20 -8.45
N GLU A 74 1.47 13.25 -8.49
CA GLU A 74 0.63 12.05 -8.68
C GLU A 74 0.86 11.38 -10.05
N ASP A 75 1.25 12.14 -11.08
CA ASP A 75 1.59 11.64 -12.43
C ASP A 75 2.86 10.81 -12.49
N LYS A 76 3.68 10.81 -11.43
CA LYS A 76 4.87 9.95 -11.32
C LYS A 76 4.56 8.57 -10.78
N LEU A 77 3.35 8.35 -10.25
CA LEU A 77 2.99 7.06 -9.68
C LEU A 77 2.60 6.08 -10.79
N PRO A 78 2.85 4.77 -10.59
CA PRO A 78 2.32 3.76 -11.50
C PRO A 78 0.79 3.83 -11.58
N ASP A 79 0.21 3.58 -12.75
CA ASP A 79 -1.25 3.61 -12.99
C ASP A 79 -2.03 2.65 -12.08
N THR A 80 -1.37 1.61 -11.56
CA THR A 80 -1.97 0.64 -10.62
C THR A 80 -2.13 1.19 -9.19
N VAL A 81 -1.54 2.34 -8.88
CA VAL A 81 -1.57 2.96 -7.56
C VAL A 81 -2.74 3.94 -7.47
N LYS A 82 -3.65 3.68 -6.52
CA LYS A 82 -4.77 4.58 -6.23
C LYS A 82 -4.33 5.66 -5.24
N VAL A 83 -4.47 6.94 -5.61
CA VAL A 83 -4.23 8.04 -4.67
C VAL A 83 -5.47 8.31 -3.82
N VAL A 84 -5.31 8.24 -2.50
CA VAL A 84 -6.39 8.50 -1.52
C VAL A 84 -6.19 9.87 -0.84
N PRO A 85 -7.27 10.57 -0.43
CA PRO A 85 -7.16 11.91 0.16
C PRO A 85 -6.26 11.98 1.41
N ALA A 86 -6.41 11.02 2.32
CA ALA A 86 -5.58 10.90 3.50
C ALA A 86 -5.51 9.43 3.91
N GLY A 87 -4.31 8.92 4.17
CA GLY A 87 -4.14 7.51 4.52
C GLY A 87 -4.82 7.13 5.83
N VAL A 88 -4.83 8.00 6.84
CA VAL A 88 -5.57 7.73 8.09
C VAL A 88 -7.08 7.59 7.87
N LEU A 89 -7.67 8.42 6.99
CA LEU A 89 -9.08 8.33 6.64
C LEU A 89 -9.35 7.03 5.89
N ASP A 90 -8.51 6.69 4.91
CA ASP A 90 -8.60 5.44 4.14
C ASP A 90 -8.52 4.20 5.06
N LEU A 91 -7.63 4.19 6.07
CA LEU A 91 -7.59 3.12 7.08
C LEU A 91 -8.88 3.00 7.88
N ILE A 92 -9.49 4.12 8.28
CA ILE A 92 -10.76 4.13 9.04
C ILE A 92 -11.89 3.58 8.17
N GLU A 93 -11.99 4.04 6.93
CA GLU A 93 -13.00 3.60 5.97
C GLU A 93 -12.85 2.12 5.63
N LEU A 94 -11.63 1.65 5.37
CA LEU A 94 -11.34 0.24 5.08
C LEU A 94 -11.67 -0.66 6.28
N GLN A 95 -11.27 -0.28 7.50
CA GLN A 95 -11.62 -1.05 8.70
C GLN A 95 -13.14 -1.11 8.90
N THR A 96 -13.86 -0.01 8.63
CA THR A 96 -15.33 0.03 8.67
C THR A 96 -15.97 -0.91 7.64
N GLN A 97 -15.29 -1.13 6.51
CA GLN A 97 -15.70 -2.09 5.46
C GLN A 97 -15.29 -3.55 5.76
N GLY A 98 -14.78 -3.82 6.97
CA GLY A 98 -14.39 -5.14 7.45
C GLY A 98 -12.98 -5.58 7.05
N TYR A 99 -12.09 -4.65 6.69
CA TYR A 99 -10.68 -4.97 6.49
C TYR A 99 -9.97 -5.15 7.85
N SER A 100 -9.25 -6.26 8.00
CA SER A 100 -8.31 -6.42 9.11
C SER A 100 -7.11 -5.49 8.92
N TYR A 101 -6.79 -4.70 9.95
CA TYR A 101 -5.63 -3.81 9.94
C TYR A 101 -4.35 -4.54 10.33
N ILE A 102 -3.31 -4.43 9.51
CA ILE A 102 -2.00 -5.02 9.76
C ILE A 102 -0.94 -3.94 9.64
N LYS A 103 -0.27 -3.63 10.76
CA LYS A 103 0.89 -2.74 10.78
C LYS A 103 2.16 -3.53 10.45
N VAL A 104 2.98 -3.01 9.54
CA VAL A 104 4.25 -3.60 9.11
C VAL A 104 5.43 -2.72 9.48
#